data_AF-A0A7S1AJ81-F1
#
_entry.id   AF-A0A7S1AJ81-F1
#
_cell.length_a   1.000
_cell.length_b   1.000
_cell.length_c   1.000
_cell.angle_alpha   90.00
_cell.angle_beta   90.00
_cell.angle_gamma   90.00
#
_symmetry.space_group_name_H-M   'P 1'
#
loop_
_entity.id
_entity.type
_entity.pdbx_description
1 polymer ?
#
loop_
_entity_poly.entity_id
_entity_poly.type
_entity_poly.pdbx_seq_one_letter_code
_entity_poly.pdbx_strand_id
1 'polypeptide(L)'
;DRISWREGAPFADWVLFWGNANEVADVTYHVHRVILVGGPRPAHFFAGAVREGFEAHGTDLTKLLPDVCRPVFEKALDFMYGLELGELAPSDAHLLYKVAD
;
A
#
# COMPACT_ATOMS: atom_id res chain seq x y z
N ASP A 1 -13.77 4.95 -16.51
CA ASP A 1 -13.15 5.37 -15.24
C ASP A 1 -12.10 4.39 -14.80
N ARG A 2 -10.98 4.89 -14.29
CA ARG A 2 -9.85 4.08 -13.84
C ARG A 2 -9.95 3.93 -12.32
N ILE A 3 -9.92 2.69 -11.83
CA ILE A 3 -9.90 2.41 -10.38
C ILE A 3 -8.59 2.98 -9.81
N SER A 4 -8.67 3.66 -8.67
CA SER A 4 -7.54 4.25 -7.94
C SER A 4 -7.73 4.07 -6.44
N TRP A 5 -6.64 4.06 -5.68
CA TRP A 5 -6.66 4.15 -4.21
C TRP A 5 -6.83 5.60 -3.72
N ARG A 6 -6.68 6.58 -4.60
CA ARG A 6 -6.92 8.00 -4.32
C ARG A 6 -8.42 8.32 -4.37
N GLU A 7 -8.79 9.51 -3.89
CA GLU A 7 -10.13 10.10 -4.06
C GLU A 7 -11.28 9.21 -3.58
N GLY A 8 -11.18 8.71 -2.34
CA GLY A 8 -12.25 7.95 -1.68
C GLY A 8 -12.33 6.47 -2.06
N ALA A 9 -11.55 6.02 -3.06
CA ALA A 9 -11.34 4.61 -3.42
C ALA A 9 -12.64 3.76 -3.37
N PRO A 10 -13.63 4.02 -4.24
CA PRO A 10 -14.89 3.30 -4.21
C PRO A 10 -14.65 1.80 -4.38
N PHE A 11 -15.32 0.99 -3.56
CA PHE A 11 -15.16 -0.48 -3.49
C PHE A 11 -13.83 -0.97 -2.88
N ALA A 12 -13.04 -0.09 -2.26
CA ALA A 12 -11.91 -0.53 -1.44
C ALA A 12 -12.39 -1.45 -0.32
N ASP A 13 -11.73 -2.60 -0.20
CA ASP A 13 -12.10 -3.68 0.71
C ASP A 13 -10.96 -4.03 1.67
N TRP A 14 -9.93 -3.18 1.73
CA TRP A 14 -8.78 -3.31 2.59
C TRP A 14 -8.22 -1.95 3.00
N VAL A 15 -7.67 -1.86 4.20
CA VAL A 15 -7.05 -0.63 4.71
C VAL A 15 -5.59 -0.89 5.07
N LEU A 16 -4.68 -0.10 4.51
CA LEU A 16 -3.29 -0.06 4.96
C LEU A 16 -3.12 1.13 5.88
N PHE A 17 -2.38 0.99 6.97
CA PHE A 17 -2.23 2.10 7.92
C PHE A 17 -0.87 2.11 8.61
N TRP A 18 -0.45 3.31 9.02
CA TRP A 18 0.65 3.54 9.96
C TRP A 18 0.09 4.05 11.28
N GLY A 19 0.60 3.53 12.39
CA GLY A 19 0.22 3.95 13.73
C GLY A 19 0.26 2.81 14.73
N ASN A 20 0.36 3.18 16.02
CA ASN A 20 0.29 2.22 17.10
C ASN A 20 -1.17 1.76 17.29
N ALA A 21 -1.40 0.49 17.64
CA ALA A 21 -2.74 -0.10 17.74
C ALA A 21 -3.70 0.59 18.75
N ASN A 22 -3.18 1.51 19.56
CA ASN A 22 -3.92 2.25 20.59
C ASN A 22 -4.20 3.72 20.21
N GLU A 23 -3.75 4.19 19.05
CA GLU A 23 -3.96 5.55 18.55
C GLU A 23 -4.68 5.52 17.21
N VAL A 24 -5.41 6.60 16.90
CA VAL A 24 -5.99 6.80 15.57
C VAL A 24 -4.83 6.81 14.57
N ALA A 25 -4.83 5.89 13.60
CA ALA A 25 -3.78 5.82 12.59
C ALA A 25 -3.58 7.19 11.93
N ASP A 26 -2.32 7.65 11.89
CA ASP A 26 -1.95 8.95 11.33
C ASP A 26 -2.32 9.05 9.84
N VAL A 27 -2.19 7.92 9.14
CA VAL A 27 -2.50 7.82 7.71
C VAL A 27 -3.10 6.47 7.40
N THR A 28 -4.23 6.48 6.71
CA THR A 28 -4.92 5.29 6.20
C THR A 28 -5.03 5.34 4.68
N TYR A 29 -4.77 4.20 4.04
CA TYR A 29 -4.87 4.00 2.60
C TYR A 29 -5.94 2.96 2.31
N HIS A 30 -7.04 3.38 1.71
CA HIS A 30 -8.10 2.49 1.26
C HIS A 30 -7.71 1.87 -0.08
N VAL A 31 -7.61 0.55 -0.12
CA VAL A 31 -7.08 -0.19 -1.26
C VAL A 31 -7.93 -1.41 -1.60
N HIS A 32 -7.72 -1.94 -2.80
CA HIS A 32 -8.48 -3.05 -3.35
C HIS A 32 -7.61 -4.31 -3.36
N ARG A 33 -8.01 -5.36 -2.64
CA ARG A 33 -7.25 -6.63 -2.59
C ARG A 33 -7.01 -7.20 -3.98
N VAL A 34 -8.02 -7.11 -4.85
CA VAL A 34 -7.93 -7.59 -6.22
C VAL A 34 -6.82 -6.89 -7.02
N ILE A 35 -6.57 -5.60 -6.76
CA ILE A 35 -5.48 -4.86 -7.41
C ILE A 35 -4.14 -5.22 -6.76
N LEU A 36 -4.08 -5.29 -5.44
CA LEU A 36 -2.83 -5.60 -4.73
C LEU A 36 -2.30 -7.00 -5.05
N VAL A 37 -3.19 -7.97 -5.24
CA VAL A 37 -2.82 -9.39 -5.40
C VAL A 37 -2.96 -9.91 -6.83
N GLY A 38 -3.98 -9.44 -7.55
CA GLY A 38 -4.30 -9.89 -8.91
C GLY A 38 -4.13 -8.83 -9.99
N GLY A 39 -3.68 -7.63 -9.62
CA GLY A 39 -3.49 -6.52 -10.55
C GLY A 39 -2.28 -6.71 -11.48
N PRO A 40 -2.01 -5.72 -12.36
CA PRO A 40 -0.92 -5.79 -13.33
C PRO A 40 0.47 -5.79 -12.68
N ARG A 41 0.57 -5.31 -11.44
CA ARG A 41 1.81 -5.21 -10.65
C ARG A 41 1.50 -5.70 -9.23
N PRO A 42 1.33 -7.01 -9.05
CA PRO A 42 0.90 -7.59 -7.79
C PRO A 42 2.04 -7.59 -6.76
N ALA A 43 1.71 -7.47 -5.49
CA ALA A 43 2.65 -7.59 -4.38
C ALA A 43 2.36 -8.88 -3.58
N HIS A 44 3.33 -9.79 -3.61
CA HIS A 44 3.20 -11.13 -3.02
C HIS A 44 3.00 -11.10 -1.50
N PHE A 45 3.51 -10.08 -0.83
CA PHE A 45 3.24 -9.84 0.59
C PHE A 45 1.72 -9.83 0.87
N PHE A 46 0.93 -9.09 0.07
CA PHE A 46 -0.50 -9.01 0.27
C PHE A 46 -1.24 -10.31 -0.07
N ALA A 47 -0.72 -11.14 -0.98
CA ALA A 47 -1.27 -12.47 -1.23
C ALA A 47 -1.30 -13.34 0.04
N GLY A 48 -0.28 -13.22 0.89
CA GLY A 48 -0.27 -13.86 2.21
C GLY A 48 -1.23 -13.17 3.19
N ALA A 49 -1.21 -11.84 3.23
CA ALA A 49 -1.99 -11.04 4.19
C ALA A 49 -3.51 -11.14 3.99
N VAL A 50 -3.99 -11.36 2.75
CA VAL A 50 -5.43 -11.36 2.41
C VAL A 50 -6.03 -12.75 2.24
N ARG A 51 -5.26 -13.81 2.53
CA ARG A 51 -5.68 -15.19 2.28
C ARG A 51 -6.88 -15.59 3.15
N GLU A 52 -7.83 -16.34 2.57
CA GLU A 52 -8.99 -16.88 3.28
C GLU A 52 -8.54 -17.74 4.47
N GLY A 53 -8.88 -17.27 5.68
CA GLY A 53 -8.43 -17.84 6.96
C GLY A 53 -7.95 -16.77 7.96
N PHE A 54 -7.58 -15.59 7.47
CA PHE A 54 -7.34 -14.40 8.28
C PHE A 54 -8.53 -13.44 8.14
N GLU A 55 -9.35 -13.28 9.19
CA GLU A 55 -10.40 -12.24 9.27
C GLU A 55 -9.79 -10.86 9.54
N ALA A 56 -8.85 -10.44 8.71
CA ALA A 56 -8.31 -9.09 8.73
C ALA A 56 -9.06 -8.22 7.70
N HIS A 57 -9.20 -6.94 8.02
CA HIS A 57 -9.74 -5.91 7.11
C HIS A 57 -8.67 -4.88 6.73
N GLY A 58 -7.41 -5.14 7.08
CA GLY A 58 -6.32 -4.23 6.87
C GLY A 58 -4.96 -4.77 7.26
N THR A 59 -3.94 -3.98 6.97
CA THR A 59 -2.54 -4.27 7.29
C THR A 59 -1.91 -3.08 8.00
N ASP A 60 -1.37 -3.33 9.20
CA ASP A 60 -0.49 -2.39 9.89
C ASP A 60 0.89 -2.41 9.25
N LEU A 61 1.29 -1.29 8.67
CA LEU A 61 2.59 -1.12 8.01
C LEU A 61 3.69 -0.65 8.98
N THR A 62 3.35 -0.27 10.21
CA THR A 62 4.27 0.31 11.20
C THR A 62 5.46 -0.60 11.51
N LYS A 63 5.23 -1.91 11.54
CA LYS A 63 6.29 -2.92 11.80
C LYS A 63 6.99 -3.41 10.53
N LEU A 64 6.48 -3.06 9.36
CA LEU A 64 6.97 -3.52 8.06
C LEU A 64 7.86 -2.46 7.39
N LEU A 65 7.44 -1.21 7.48
CA LEU A 65 8.06 -0.08 6.78
C LEU A 65 8.31 1.07 7.75
N PRO A 66 9.56 1.58 7.83
CA PRO A 66 9.85 2.81 8.56
C PRO A 66 9.03 4.00 8.05
N ASP A 67 8.75 4.98 8.92
CA ASP A 67 7.97 6.17 8.53
C ASP A 67 8.59 6.97 7.38
N VAL A 68 9.91 6.93 7.23
CA VAL A 68 10.62 7.57 6.11
C VAL A 68 10.22 6.99 4.75
N CYS A 69 9.64 5.79 4.69
CA CYS A 69 9.16 5.17 3.46
C CYS A 69 7.80 5.71 2.99
N ARG A 70 7.05 6.45 3.83
CA ARG A 70 5.68 6.91 3.49
C ARG A 70 5.59 7.64 2.13
N PRO A 71 6.46 8.62 1.80
CA PRO A 71 6.35 9.36 0.54
C PRO A 71 6.57 8.48 -0.70
N VAL A 72 7.49 7.52 -0.62
CA VAL A 72 7.76 6.60 -1.74
C VAL A 72 6.75 5.46 -1.80
N PHE A 73 6.10 5.13 -0.69
CA PHE A 73 5.05 4.13 -0.64
C PHE A 73 3.82 4.56 -1.44
N GLU A 74 3.41 5.83 -1.35
CA GLU A 74 2.30 6.34 -2.16
C GLU A 74 2.60 6.25 -3.66
N LYS A 75 3.84 6.55 -4.06
CA LYS A 75 4.30 6.37 -5.44
C LYS A 75 4.25 4.91 -5.85
N ALA A 76 4.64 3.99 -4.96
CA ALA A 76 4.55 2.56 -5.20
C ALA A 76 3.08 2.09 -5.34
N LEU A 77 2.16 2.61 -4.52
CA LEU A 77 0.73 2.35 -4.67
C LEU A 77 0.20 2.87 -6.01
N ASP A 78 0.50 4.11 -6.39
CA ASP A 78 0.17 4.64 -7.71
C ASP A 78 0.68 3.71 -8.83
N PHE A 79 1.93 3.24 -8.69
CA PHE A 79 2.51 2.28 -9.60
C PHE A 79 1.73 0.96 -9.62
N MET A 80 1.31 0.40 -8.49
CA MET A 80 0.49 -0.82 -8.46
C MET A 80 -0.87 -0.64 -9.16
N TYR A 81 -1.47 0.55 -9.08
CA TYR A 81 -2.69 0.93 -9.80
C TYR A 81 -2.43 1.29 -11.28
N GLY A 82 -1.23 1.01 -11.77
CA GLY A 82 -0.82 1.11 -13.16
C GLY A 82 -0.27 2.47 -13.55
N LEU A 83 -0.12 3.43 -12.64
CA LEU A 83 0.48 4.74 -12.94
C LEU A 83 2.01 4.58 -13.05
N GLU A 84 2.70 5.62 -13.47
CA GLU A 84 4.16 5.65 -13.35
C GLU A 84 4.55 6.07 -11.93
N LEU A 85 5.78 5.73 -11.49
CA LEU A 85 6.29 6.12 -10.16
C LEU A 85 6.44 7.64 -9.99
N GLY A 86 6.26 8.42 -11.06
CA GLY A 86 6.44 9.86 -11.09
C GLY A 86 7.93 10.25 -10.99
N GLU A 87 8.18 11.48 -10.56
CA GLU A 87 9.54 11.98 -10.35
C GLU A 87 10.17 11.33 -9.12
N LEU A 88 11.37 10.78 -9.29
CA LEU A 88 12.15 10.13 -8.23
C LEU A 88 13.48 10.85 -8.05
N ALA A 89 13.79 11.22 -6.81
CA ALA A 89 15.13 11.67 -6.46
C ALA A 89 16.06 10.46 -6.30
N PRO A 90 17.38 10.59 -6.53
CA PRO A 90 18.33 9.51 -6.26
C PRO A 90 18.27 9.01 -4.81
N SER A 91 17.91 9.89 -3.86
CA SER A 91 17.69 9.54 -2.46
C SER A 91 16.51 8.59 -2.25
N ASP A 92 15.53 8.55 -3.16
CA ASP A 92 14.33 7.73 -3.00
C ASP A 92 14.61 6.24 -3.29
N ALA A 93 15.68 5.93 -4.02
CA ALA A 93 15.96 4.59 -4.53
C ALA A 93 16.06 3.54 -3.44
N HIS A 94 16.76 3.84 -2.34
CA HIS A 94 16.90 2.89 -1.22
C HIS A 94 15.59 2.67 -0.46
N LEU A 95 14.73 3.69 -0.38
CA LEU A 95 13.42 3.58 0.26
C LEU A 95 12.44 2.80 -0.62
N LEU A 96 12.46 3.03 -1.94
CA LEU A 96 11.68 2.24 -2.90
C LEU A 96 12.10 0.78 -2.90
N TYR A 97 13.41 0.51 -2.86
CA TYR A 97 13.91 -0.86 -2.72
C TYR A 97 13.34 -1.50 -1.45
N LYS A 98 13.33 -0.77 -0.32
CA LYS A 98 12.76 -1.28 0.94
C LYS A 98 11.26 -1.53 0.89
N VAL A 99 10.51 -0.73 0.13
CA VAL A 99 9.06 -0.92 -0.09
C VAL A 99 8.77 -2.09 -1.02
N ALA A 100 9.66 -2.39 -1.96
CA ALA A 100 9.50 -3.44 -2.96
C ALA A 100 10.00 -4.82 -2.52
N ASP A 101 10.83 -4.87 -1.47
CA ASP A 101 11.33 -6.09 -0.80
C ASP A 101 10.22 -6.79 0.01
#